data_AF-A0A4R5U0C2-F1
#
_entry.id   AF-A0A4R5U0C2-F1
#
_cell.length_a   1.000
_cell.length_b   1.000
_cell.length_c   1.000
_cell.angle_alpha   90.00
_cell.angle_beta   90.00
_cell.angle_gamma   90.00
#
_symmetry.space_group_name_H-M   'P 1'
#
loop_
_entity.id
_entity.type
_entity.pdbx_description
1 polymer ?
#
loop_
_entity_poly.entity_id
_entity_poly.type
_entity_poly.pdbx_seq_one_letter_code
_entity_poly.pdbx_strand_id
1 'polypeptide(L)'
;MTRESHRPATKTARQARITALLTAQSVRSQAELAALLAADGVQVNQATLSRDLVELGAVRIRGRDGALVYAVPGEGGGRTPQTGLTQEILDARLARLCAELLVTAEASANLVILRTPPGAANFLALAIDHSVMPSILGSIAGDDTVMLVTRDPNGGAEVAERFLNYARDPLSAGEPHPVPPNHLPDAVSGDSPKEHTQ
;
A
#
# COMPACT_ATOMS: atom_id res chain seq x y z
N MET A 1 -31.18 14.53 -29.59
CA MET A 1 -29.88 13.95 -29.98
C MET A 1 -28.79 14.59 -29.13
N THR A 2 -28.52 14.03 -27.95
CA THR A 2 -27.44 14.47 -27.05
C THR A 2 -26.13 13.84 -27.49
N ARG A 3 -25.13 14.67 -27.83
CA ARG A 3 -23.79 14.21 -28.19
C ARG A 3 -23.12 13.59 -26.95
N GLU A 4 -22.87 12.30 -26.98
CA GLU A 4 -22.06 11.59 -25.97
C GLU A 4 -20.61 12.08 -26.06
N SER A 5 -20.15 12.76 -25.00
CA SER A 5 -18.77 13.22 -24.86
C SER A 5 -17.84 12.01 -24.70
N HIS A 6 -17.20 11.60 -25.79
CA HIS A 6 -16.19 10.55 -25.80
C HIS A 6 -14.87 11.10 -25.25
N ARG A 7 -14.54 10.79 -23.99
CA ARG A 7 -13.24 11.18 -23.42
C ARG A 7 -12.25 10.03 -23.64
N PRO A 8 -11.15 10.23 -24.39
CA PRO A 8 -10.07 9.26 -24.37
C PRO A 8 -9.39 9.33 -22.99
N ALA A 9 -9.73 8.38 -22.11
CA ALA A 9 -8.97 8.17 -20.90
C ALA A 9 -7.62 7.54 -21.26
N THR A 10 -6.53 8.07 -20.69
CA THR A 10 -5.20 7.43 -20.80
C THR A 10 -5.29 5.99 -20.30
N LYS A 11 -4.39 5.12 -20.75
CA LYS A 11 -4.34 3.70 -20.32
C LYS A 11 -4.40 3.59 -18.79
N THR A 12 -3.58 4.38 -18.09
CA THR A 12 -3.54 4.46 -16.63
C THR A 12 -4.88 4.88 -16.03
N ALA A 13 -5.51 5.95 -16.52
CA ALA A 13 -6.79 6.43 -15.99
C ALA A 13 -7.91 5.40 -16.22
N ARG A 14 -7.90 4.72 -17.37
CA ARG A 14 -8.85 3.65 -17.68
C ARG A 14 -8.65 2.44 -16.77
N GLN A 15 -7.41 2.00 -16.57
CA GLN A 15 -7.07 0.87 -15.70
C GLN A 15 -7.44 1.17 -14.24
N ALA A 16 -7.14 2.37 -13.73
CA ALA A 16 -7.58 2.79 -12.41
C ALA A 16 -9.12 2.77 -12.27
N ARG A 17 -9.86 3.17 -13.31
CA ARG A 17 -11.32 3.10 -13.30
C ARG A 17 -11.84 1.66 -13.33
N ILE A 18 -11.21 0.78 -14.09
CA ILE A 18 -11.52 -0.66 -14.11
C ILE A 18 -11.37 -1.24 -12.70
N THR A 19 -10.23 -1.02 -12.04
CA THR A 19 -10.02 -1.47 -10.66
C THR A 19 -11.14 -0.95 -9.75
N ALA A 20 -11.42 0.36 -9.77
CA ALA A 20 -12.45 0.96 -8.93
C ALA A 20 -13.85 0.32 -9.14
N LEU A 21 -14.24 0.02 -10.38
CA LEU A 21 -15.52 -0.64 -10.69
C LEU A 21 -15.55 -2.08 -10.17
N LEU A 22 -14.46 -2.83 -10.33
CA LEU A 22 -14.37 -4.22 -9.86
C LEU A 22 -14.36 -4.32 -8.32
N THR A 23 -13.87 -3.29 -7.63
CA THR A 23 -13.96 -3.19 -6.16
C THR A 23 -15.35 -2.75 -5.70
N ALA A 24 -15.94 -1.76 -6.36
CA ALA A 24 -17.21 -1.15 -5.95
C ALA A 24 -18.43 -2.04 -6.18
N GLN A 25 -18.39 -2.93 -7.18
CA GLN A 25 -19.54 -3.77 -7.53
C GLN A 25 -19.13 -5.10 -8.19
N SER A 26 -20.06 -6.05 -8.17
CA SER A 26 -19.88 -7.37 -8.77
C SER A 26 -20.07 -7.32 -10.28
N VAL A 27 -18.99 -7.51 -11.04
CA VAL A 27 -19.02 -7.48 -12.51
C VAL A 27 -18.82 -8.89 -13.07
N ARG A 28 -19.79 -9.40 -13.81
CA ARG A 28 -19.87 -10.81 -14.26
C ARG A 28 -19.29 -11.02 -15.66
N SER A 29 -19.19 -9.97 -16.47
CA SER A 29 -18.70 -10.06 -17.85
C SER A 29 -17.94 -8.81 -18.31
N GLN A 30 -17.12 -8.97 -19.36
CA GLN A 30 -16.44 -7.83 -19.99
C GLN A 30 -17.42 -6.87 -20.68
N ALA A 31 -18.55 -7.38 -21.19
CA ALA A 31 -19.60 -6.54 -21.77
C ALA A 31 -20.25 -5.63 -20.73
N GLU A 32 -20.50 -6.16 -19.53
CA GLU A 32 -20.99 -5.40 -18.39
C GLU A 32 -19.98 -4.35 -17.93
N LEU A 33 -18.69 -4.73 -17.82
CA LEU A 33 -17.62 -3.78 -17.48
C LEU A 33 -17.51 -2.65 -18.51
N ALA A 34 -17.64 -2.96 -19.81
CA ALA A 34 -17.63 -1.96 -20.87
C ALA A 34 -18.82 -1.00 -20.77
N ALA A 35 -20.02 -1.49 -20.43
CA ALA A 35 -21.20 -0.66 -20.23
C ALA A 35 -21.05 0.29 -19.04
N LEU A 36 -20.44 -0.19 -17.95
CA LEU A 36 -20.14 0.63 -16.77
C LEU A 36 -19.13 1.74 -17.08
N LEU A 37 -18.06 1.40 -17.80
CA LEU A 37 -17.07 2.38 -18.26
C LEU A 37 -17.71 3.41 -19.22
N ALA A 38 -18.59 2.97 -20.11
CA ALA A 38 -19.32 3.85 -21.02
C ALA A 38 -20.22 4.84 -20.28
N ALA A 39 -20.88 4.41 -19.20
CA ALA A 39 -21.67 5.29 -18.34
C ALA A 39 -20.81 6.37 -17.65
N ASP A 40 -19.53 6.08 -17.41
CA ASP A 40 -18.54 7.03 -16.90
C ASP A 40 -17.84 7.86 -18.00
N GLY A 41 -18.30 7.75 -19.26
CA GLY A 41 -17.74 8.47 -20.40
C GLY A 41 -16.46 7.87 -20.99
N VAL A 42 -16.10 6.64 -20.59
CA VAL A 42 -14.92 5.90 -21.07
C VAL A 42 -15.33 4.81 -22.05
N GLN A 43 -15.10 5.05 -23.34
CA GLN A 43 -15.42 4.08 -24.39
C GLN A 43 -14.24 3.15 -24.66
N VAL A 44 -14.48 1.83 -24.61
CA VAL A 44 -13.47 0.79 -24.77
C VAL A 44 -14.01 -0.34 -25.61
N ASN A 45 -13.18 -0.92 -26.46
CA ASN A 45 -13.53 -2.16 -27.16
C ASN A 45 -13.11 -3.39 -26.34
N GLN A 46 -13.65 -4.55 -26.70
CA GLN A 46 -13.37 -5.81 -26.02
C GLN A 46 -11.88 -6.20 -26.01
N ALA A 47 -11.15 -5.94 -27.09
CA ALA A 47 -9.74 -6.29 -27.18
C ALA A 47 -8.87 -5.47 -26.20
N THR A 48 -9.15 -4.17 -26.10
CA THR A 48 -8.50 -3.27 -25.13
C THR A 48 -8.83 -3.67 -23.70
N LEU A 49 -10.11 -3.92 -23.42
CA LEU A 49 -10.57 -4.29 -22.08
C LEU A 49 -10.02 -5.64 -21.64
N SER A 50 -9.94 -6.61 -22.55
CA SER A 50 -9.33 -7.91 -22.29
C SER A 50 -7.85 -7.78 -21.93
N ARG A 51 -7.09 -6.97 -22.69
CA ARG A 51 -5.68 -6.70 -22.38
C ARG A 51 -5.51 -5.99 -21.04
N ASP A 52 -6.32 -4.97 -20.76
CA ASP A 52 -6.26 -4.25 -19.48
C ASP A 52 -6.54 -5.19 -18.30
N LEU A 53 -7.53 -6.09 -18.41
CA LEU A 53 -7.82 -7.08 -17.36
C LEU A 53 -6.66 -8.06 -17.14
N VAL A 54 -5.99 -8.49 -18.21
CA VAL A 54 -4.81 -9.36 -18.11
C VAL A 54 -3.65 -8.63 -17.44
N GLU A 55 -3.37 -7.40 -17.86
CA GLU A 55 -2.30 -6.58 -17.30
C GLU A 55 -2.53 -6.21 -15.84
N LEU A 56 -3.79 -5.97 -15.45
CA LEU A 56 -4.20 -5.75 -14.06
C LEU A 56 -4.22 -7.04 -13.22
N GLY A 57 -3.98 -8.21 -13.82
CA GLY A 57 -4.05 -9.49 -13.11
C GLY A 57 -5.46 -9.84 -12.62
N ALA A 58 -6.50 -9.34 -13.29
CA ALA A 58 -7.89 -9.59 -12.91
C ALA A 58 -8.24 -11.08 -13.07
N VAL A 59 -8.81 -11.67 -12.02
CA VAL A 59 -9.22 -13.07 -11.96
C VAL A 59 -10.73 -13.19 -11.80
N ARG A 60 -11.30 -14.34 -12.18
CA ARG A 60 -12.71 -14.64 -11.87
C ARG A 60 -12.81 -15.38 -10.56
N ILE A 61 -13.51 -14.79 -9.60
CA ILE A 61 -13.78 -15.37 -8.27
C ILE A 61 -15.27 -15.64 -8.09
N ARG A 62 -15.61 -16.52 -7.15
CA ARG A 62 -17.00 -16.78 -6.77
C ARG A 62 -17.45 -15.67 -5.82
N GLY A 63 -18.43 -14.87 -6.25
CA GLY A 63 -19.06 -13.83 -5.45
C GLY A 63 -19.96 -14.39 -4.34
N ARG A 64 -20.46 -13.51 -3.47
CA ARG A 64 -21.31 -13.87 -2.32
C ARG A 64 -22.65 -14.52 -2.71
N ASP A 65 -23.11 -14.23 -3.92
CA ASP A 65 -24.31 -14.79 -4.55
C ASP A 65 -24.01 -16.12 -5.29
N GLY A 66 -22.77 -16.60 -5.24
CA GLY A 66 -22.32 -17.79 -5.95
C GLY A 66 -22.02 -17.56 -7.43
N ALA A 67 -22.15 -16.34 -7.96
CA ALA A 67 -21.84 -16.02 -9.35
C ALA A 67 -20.34 -15.78 -9.56
N LEU A 68 -19.81 -16.10 -10.75
CA LEU A 68 -18.42 -15.80 -11.09
C LEU A 68 -18.27 -14.34 -11.53
N VAL A 69 -17.47 -13.57 -10.80
CA VAL A 69 -17.24 -12.13 -11.00
C VAL A 69 -15.76 -11.83 -11.17
N TYR A 70 -15.44 -10.77 -11.90
CA TYR A 70 -14.07 -10.25 -12.01
C TYR A 70 -13.63 -9.55 -10.72
N ALA A 71 -12.39 -9.75 -10.33
CA ALA A 71 -11.74 -9.08 -9.21
C ALA A 71 -10.24 -8.88 -9.50
N VAL A 72 -9.67 -7.78 -9.01
CA VAL A 72 -8.22 -7.50 -9.06
C VAL A 72 -7.61 -7.83 -7.69
N PRO A 73 -6.67 -8.78 -7.59
CA PRO A 73 -5.99 -9.07 -6.32
C PRO A 73 -5.12 -7.89 -5.86
N GLY A 74 -5.32 -7.41 -4.64
CA GLY A 74 -4.43 -6.43 -3.98
C GLY A 74 -4.90 -4.97 -3.95
N GLU A 75 -5.62 -4.46 -4.95
CA GLU A 75 -5.94 -3.02 -5.04
C GLU A 75 -7.28 -2.58 -4.40
N GLY A 76 -7.99 -3.46 -3.70
CA GLY A 76 -9.28 -3.12 -3.14
C GLY A 76 -9.62 -3.97 -1.93
N GLY A 77 -9.43 -3.40 -0.74
CA GLY A 77 -9.95 -3.96 0.50
C GLY A 77 -11.44 -4.26 0.37
N GLY A 78 -11.77 -5.55 0.25
CA GLY A 78 -13.12 -6.09 0.39
C GLY A 78 -13.86 -6.43 -0.91
N ARG A 79 -13.68 -7.67 -1.40
CA ARG A 79 -14.74 -8.57 -1.88
C ARG A 79 -14.16 -9.99 -2.11
N THR A 80 -14.02 -10.68 -0.99
CA THR A 80 -13.51 -12.05 -0.70
C THR A 80 -13.58 -13.10 -1.82
N PRO A 81 -12.57 -13.98 -1.90
CA PRO A 81 -12.49 -15.11 -0.96
C PRO A 81 -11.47 -14.84 0.14
N GLN A 82 -11.89 -14.98 1.40
CA GLN A 82 -10.95 -15.39 2.44
C GLN A 82 -10.44 -16.77 2.08
N THR A 83 -9.34 -16.81 1.34
CA THR A 83 -8.39 -17.92 1.35
C THR A 83 -7.03 -17.34 1.72
N GLY A 84 -6.93 -16.97 3.00
CA GLY A 84 -5.75 -17.19 3.82
C GLY A 84 -4.41 -16.62 3.37
N LEU A 85 -4.33 -15.36 2.94
CA LEU A 85 -3.13 -14.59 3.29
C LEU A 85 -3.47 -13.90 4.59
N THR A 86 -3.15 -14.55 5.71
CA THR A 86 -3.18 -13.88 7.01
C THR A 86 -2.26 -12.67 6.93
N GLN A 87 -2.51 -11.66 7.77
CA GLN A 87 -1.61 -10.52 7.90
C GLN A 87 -0.15 -10.98 8.09
N GLU A 88 0.04 -12.07 8.83
CA GLU A 88 1.33 -12.77 9.00
C GLU A 88 1.97 -13.21 7.68
N ILE A 89 1.22 -13.69 6.69
CA ILE A 89 1.76 -14.09 5.39
C ILE A 89 2.16 -12.87 4.56
N LEU A 90 1.40 -11.77 4.64
CA LEU A 90 1.76 -10.51 3.98
C LEU A 90 3.02 -9.92 4.60
N ASP A 91 3.12 -9.95 5.94
CA ASP A 91 4.28 -9.48 6.68
C ASP A 91 5.52 -10.36 6.41
N ALA A 92 5.37 -11.68 6.36
CA ALA A 92 6.44 -12.60 5.98
C ALA A 92 6.91 -12.39 4.53
N ARG A 93 5.98 -12.10 3.61
CA ARG A 93 6.31 -11.76 2.23
C ARG A 93 7.09 -10.44 2.17
N LEU A 94 6.65 -9.41 2.88
CA LEU A 94 7.36 -8.14 2.97
C LEU A 94 8.78 -8.36 3.52
N ALA A 95 8.91 -9.13 4.58
CA ALA A 95 10.21 -9.40 5.19
C ALA A 95 11.19 -10.08 4.23
N ARG A 96 10.71 -11.09 3.49
CA ARG A 96 11.49 -11.73 2.42
C ARG A 96 11.91 -10.74 1.33
N LEU A 97 11.01 -9.87 0.89
CA LEU A 97 11.33 -8.86 -0.12
C LEU A 97 12.34 -7.83 0.40
N CYS A 98 12.27 -7.45 1.67
CA CYS A 98 13.28 -6.61 2.30
C CYS A 98 14.64 -7.31 2.31
N ALA A 99 14.70 -8.59 2.67
CA ALA A 99 15.96 -9.35 2.64
C ALA A 99 16.57 -9.49 1.23
N GLU A 100 15.73 -9.57 0.19
CA GLU A 100 16.17 -9.69 -1.20
C GLU A 100 16.50 -8.34 -1.86
N LEU A 101 15.78 -7.26 -1.52
CA LEU A 101 15.76 -6.01 -2.29
C LEU A 101 16.16 -4.76 -1.50
N LEU A 102 16.16 -4.78 -0.16
CA LEU A 102 16.52 -3.60 0.62
C LEU A 102 18.04 -3.48 0.71
N VAL A 103 18.57 -2.38 0.19
CA VAL A 103 20.01 -2.05 0.21
C VAL A 103 20.35 -1.20 1.44
N THR A 104 19.60 -0.11 1.64
CA THR A 104 19.71 0.74 2.84
C THR A 104 18.34 1.28 3.26
N ALA A 105 18.23 1.67 4.52
CA ALA A 105 17.11 2.43 5.04
C ALA A 105 17.65 3.56 5.93
N GLU A 106 17.23 4.79 5.65
CA GLU A 106 17.62 5.98 6.40
C GLU A 106 16.38 6.83 6.71
N ALA A 107 16.43 7.65 7.76
CA ALA A 107 15.31 8.49 8.16
C ALA A 107 15.71 9.92 8.49
N SER A 108 14.77 10.84 8.27
CA SER A 108 14.83 12.22 8.70
C SER A 108 13.45 12.67 9.15
N ALA A 109 13.28 12.92 10.46
CA ALA A 109 11.98 13.19 11.08
C ALA A 109 10.95 12.10 10.72
N ASN A 110 9.93 12.44 9.93
CA ASN A 110 8.90 11.51 9.47
C ASN A 110 9.14 10.94 8.07
N LEU A 111 10.25 11.28 7.43
CA LEU A 111 10.61 10.74 6.12
C LEU A 111 11.51 9.53 6.31
N VAL A 112 11.23 8.46 5.59
CA VAL A 112 12.08 7.27 5.49
C VAL A 112 12.44 7.04 4.04
N ILE A 113 13.72 6.84 3.76
CA ILE A 113 14.25 6.57 2.43
C ILE A 113 14.77 5.13 2.43
N LEU A 114 14.14 4.29 1.62
CA LEU A 114 14.57 2.92 1.35
C LEU A 114 15.27 2.88 0.00
N ARG A 115 16.46 2.30 -0.07
CA ARG A 115 17.19 2.08 -1.33
C ARG A 115 17.06 0.63 -1.77
N THR A 116 16.91 0.41 -3.07
CA THR A 116 16.81 -0.91 -3.70
C THR A 116 17.77 -1.00 -4.89
N PRO A 117 17.98 -2.19 -5.49
CA PRO A 117 18.55 -2.28 -6.82
C PRO A 117 17.71 -1.51 -7.86
N PRO A 118 18.30 -1.17 -9.02
CA PRO A 118 17.58 -0.52 -10.11
C PRO A 118 16.32 -1.29 -10.52
N GLY A 119 15.23 -0.55 -10.73
CA GLY A 119 13.91 -1.08 -11.12
C GLY A 119 13.12 -1.83 -10.04
N ALA A 120 13.62 -1.95 -8.81
CA ALA A 120 12.97 -2.73 -7.75
C ALA A 120 12.08 -1.91 -6.80
N ALA A 121 12.18 -0.57 -6.81
CA ALA A 121 11.52 0.26 -5.82
C ALA A 121 9.99 0.16 -5.84
N ASN A 122 9.39 0.19 -7.03
CA ASN A 122 7.93 0.05 -7.17
C ASN A 122 7.42 -1.30 -6.67
N PHE A 123 8.20 -2.37 -6.84
CA PHE A 123 7.82 -3.70 -6.38
C PHE A 123 7.85 -3.81 -4.86
N LEU A 124 8.87 -3.22 -4.21
CA LEU A 124 8.95 -3.16 -2.75
C LEU A 124 7.83 -2.27 -2.18
N ALA A 125 7.56 -1.10 -2.77
CA ALA A 125 6.50 -0.20 -2.32
C ALA A 125 5.11 -0.85 -2.34
N LEU A 126 4.80 -1.60 -3.39
CA LEU A 126 3.53 -2.33 -3.47
C LEU A 126 3.38 -3.37 -2.35
N ALA A 127 4.48 -4.03 -1.96
CA ALA A 127 4.45 -4.97 -0.84
C ALA A 127 4.21 -4.24 0.50
N ILE A 128 4.83 -3.07 0.70
CA ILE A 128 4.64 -2.23 1.89
C ILE A 128 3.18 -1.79 2.00
N ASP A 129 2.59 -1.33 0.90
CA ASP A 129 1.20 -0.87 0.88
C ASP A 129 0.22 -2.01 1.19
N HIS A 130 0.48 -3.23 0.70
CA HIS A 130 -0.31 -4.42 1.01
C HIS A 130 -0.18 -4.92 2.44
N SER A 131 0.96 -4.69 3.11
CA SER A 131 1.17 -5.09 4.51
C SER A 131 0.47 -4.16 5.51
N VAL A 132 -0.24 -3.12 5.08
CA VAL A 132 -1.09 -2.26 5.92
C VAL A 132 -0.39 -1.86 7.25
N MET A 133 0.72 -1.13 7.16
CA MET A 133 1.46 -0.67 8.34
C MET A 133 0.85 0.62 8.90
N PRO A 134 0.22 0.62 10.10
CA PRO A 134 -0.49 1.80 10.61
C PRO A 134 0.41 3.02 10.84
N SER A 135 1.69 2.81 11.16
CA SER A 135 2.67 3.88 11.37
C SER A 135 3.03 4.65 10.10
N ILE A 136 2.72 4.10 8.92
CA ILE A 136 2.99 4.72 7.62
C ILE A 136 1.74 5.46 7.13
N LEU A 137 1.93 6.72 6.74
CA LEU A 137 0.92 7.56 6.11
C LEU A 137 0.78 7.22 4.62
N GLY A 138 1.90 6.98 3.93
CA GLY A 138 1.94 6.59 2.52
C GLY A 138 3.37 6.43 1.99
N SER A 139 3.46 6.00 0.73
CA SER A 139 4.72 5.72 0.03
C SER A 139 4.77 6.41 -1.35
N ILE A 140 5.97 6.73 -1.84
CA ILE A 140 6.25 7.15 -3.22
C ILE A 140 7.48 6.39 -3.70
N ALA A 141 7.34 5.66 -4.80
CA ALA A 141 8.43 4.91 -5.41
C ALA A 141 8.98 5.61 -6.67
N GLY A 142 10.31 5.65 -6.75
CA GLY A 142 11.07 5.93 -7.97
C GLY A 142 11.51 4.65 -8.66
N ASP A 143 12.73 4.64 -9.20
CA ASP A 143 13.33 3.45 -9.83
C ASP A 143 14.05 2.56 -8.80
N ASP A 144 14.92 3.16 -7.98
CA ASP A 144 15.79 2.49 -7.01
C ASP A 144 15.59 3.00 -5.57
N THR A 145 14.55 3.82 -5.35
CA THR A 145 14.30 4.52 -4.10
C THR A 145 12.81 4.55 -3.78
N VAL A 146 12.45 4.22 -2.54
CA VAL A 146 11.11 4.39 -1.98
C VAL A 146 11.17 5.41 -0.85
N MET A 147 10.37 6.47 -0.95
CA MET A 147 10.14 7.38 0.17
C MET A 147 8.87 6.96 0.90
N LEU A 148 8.96 6.80 2.21
CA LEU A 148 7.81 6.61 3.09
C LEU A 148 7.63 7.86 3.96
N VAL A 149 6.38 8.16 4.28
CA VAL A 149 6.02 9.22 5.23
C VAL A 149 5.38 8.54 6.43
N THR A 150 5.93 8.71 7.62
CA THR A 150 5.32 8.22 8.86
C THR A 150 4.23 9.17 9.36
N ARG A 151 3.25 8.64 10.09
CA ARG A 151 2.19 9.45 10.69
C ARG A 151 2.69 10.28 11.87
N ASP A 152 3.57 9.70 12.68
CA ASP A 152 4.27 10.43 13.74
C ASP A 152 5.38 11.29 13.11
N PRO A 153 5.43 12.61 13.37
CA PRO A 153 6.51 13.51 12.98
C PRO A 153 7.94 13.02 13.34
N ASN A 154 8.08 12.19 14.37
CA ASN A 154 9.35 11.65 14.85
C ASN A 154 9.50 10.13 14.60
N GLY A 155 8.53 9.50 13.92
CA GLY A 155 8.47 8.04 13.76
C GLY A 155 9.40 7.44 12.70
N GLY A 156 10.11 8.25 11.92
CA GLY A 156 10.90 7.77 10.78
C GLY A 156 12.01 6.81 11.19
N ALA A 157 12.72 7.10 12.30
CA ALA A 157 13.82 6.26 12.77
C ALA A 157 13.35 4.85 13.15
N GLU A 158 12.22 4.73 13.86
CA GLU A 158 11.63 3.44 14.24
C GLU A 158 11.22 2.62 13.00
N VAL A 159 10.60 3.28 12.02
CA VAL A 159 10.18 2.61 10.79
C VAL A 159 11.38 2.15 9.96
N ALA A 160 12.43 2.97 9.85
CA ALA A 160 13.66 2.58 9.15
C ALA A 160 14.31 1.35 9.80
N GLU A 161 14.47 1.34 11.12
CA GLU A 161 15.00 0.19 11.87
C GLU A 161 14.14 -1.07 11.68
N ARG A 162 12.81 -0.93 11.66
CA ARG A 162 11.91 -2.05 11.37
C ARG A 162 12.18 -2.69 10.00
N PHE A 163 12.38 -1.88 8.96
CA PHE A 163 12.74 -2.39 7.63
C PHE A 163 14.13 -3.03 7.58
N LEU A 164 15.11 -2.49 8.32
CA LEU A 164 16.42 -3.12 8.45
C LEU A 164 16.32 -4.47 9.16
N ASN A 165 15.48 -4.59 10.18
CA ASN A 165 15.25 -5.86 10.88
C ASN A 165 14.63 -6.91 9.95
N TYR A 166 13.66 -6.53 9.11
CA TYR A 166 13.12 -7.40 8.08
C TYR A 166 14.17 -7.94 7.10
N ALA A 167 15.16 -7.12 6.74
CA ALA A 167 16.24 -7.57 5.87
C ALA A 167 17.26 -8.49 6.58
N ARG A 168 17.41 -8.36 7.89
CA ARG A 168 18.33 -9.16 8.72
C ARG A 168 17.73 -10.50 9.14
N ASP A 169 16.44 -10.52 9.46
CA ASP A 169 15.74 -11.71 9.95
C ASP A 169 14.32 -11.79 9.37
N PRO A 170 14.13 -12.54 8.26
CA PRO A 170 12.85 -12.67 7.58
C PRO A 170 11.74 -13.34 8.42
N LEU A 171 12.08 -13.95 9.56
CA LEU A 171 11.15 -14.74 10.39
C LEU A 171 10.57 -13.96 11.58
N SER A 172 11.11 -12.78 11.93
CA SER A 172 10.65 -11.98 13.08
C SER A 172 9.51 -11.00 12.77
N ALA A 173 8.96 -11.03 11.55
CA ALA A 173 7.96 -10.06 11.09
C ALA A 173 6.58 -10.10 11.80
N GLY A 174 6.34 -11.09 12.65
CA GLY A 174 5.11 -11.26 13.43
C GLY A 174 5.17 -10.77 14.88
N GLU A 175 6.33 -10.33 15.39
CA GLU A 175 6.40 -9.84 16.77
C GLU A 175 6.16 -8.31 16.83
N PRO A 176 5.22 -7.83 17.66
CA PRO A 176 5.03 -6.40 17.84
C PRO A 176 6.29 -5.79 18.46
N HIS A 177 6.88 -4.82 17.75
CA HIS A 177 8.02 -4.06 18.25
C HIS A 177 7.64 -3.37 19.57
N PRO A 178 8.45 -3.50 20.64
CA PRO A 178 8.18 -2.81 21.88
C PRO A 178 8.24 -1.30 21.63
N VAL A 179 7.12 -0.63 21.86
CA VAL A 179 7.03 0.83 21.80
C VAL A 179 8.09 1.40 22.75
N PRO A 180 9.02 2.25 22.29
CA PRO A 180 10.01 2.85 23.17
C PRO A 180 9.29 3.66 24.27
N PRO A 181 9.78 3.64 25.52
CA PRO A 181 9.14 4.35 26.60
C PRO A 181 9.08 5.85 26.24
N ASN A 182 7.86 6.35 26.26
CA ASN A 182 7.49 7.74 25.97
C ASN A 182 8.47 8.68 26.69
N HIS A 183 9.33 9.40 25.95
CA HIS A 183 10.16 10.45 26.53
C HIS A 183 9.21 11.59 26.92
N LEU A 184 8.88 11.66 28.21
CA LEU A 184 8.30 12.89 28.75
C LEU A 184 9.31 14.02 28.48
N PRO A 185 8.87 15.20 28.01
CA PRO A 185 9.75 16.35 27.91
C PRO A 185 10.25 16.71 29.30
N ASP A 186 11.57 16.93 29.40
CA ASP A 186 12.25 17.38 30.60
C ASP A 186 11.48 18.56 31.23
N ALA A 187 11.11 18.38 32.51
CA ALA A 187 10.49 19.42 33.29
C ALA A 187 11.46 20.61 33.38
N VAL A 188 11.01 21.72 32.80
CA VAL A 188 11.64 23.03 32.90
C VAL A 188 11.86 23.39 34.37
N SER A 189 13.10 23.81 34.63
CA SER A 189 13.64 24.55 35.76
C SER A 189 12.64 25.45 36.50
N GLY A 190 12.63 25.35 37.84
CA GLY A 190 11.82 26.21 38.70
C GLY A 190 12.28 26.20 40.16
N ASP A 191 13.19 27.14 40.46
CA ASP A 191 13.35 27.92 41.69
C ASP A 191 13.68 27.24 43.05
N SER A 192 14.77 27.72 43.66
CA SER A 192 15.18 27.41 45.03
C SER A 192 14.70 28.51 45.98
N PRO A 193 14.07 28.20 47.13
CA PRO A 193 14.09 29.11 48.26
C PRO A 193 15.23 28.74 49.20
N LYS A 194 16.13 29.71 49.42
CA LYS A 194 17.02 29.71 50.58
C LYS A 194 16.17 29.82 51.85
N GLU A 195 16.23 28.83 52.72
CA GLU A 195 15.87 29.04 54.13
C GLU A 195 17.11 28.98 55.02
N HIS A 196 17.30 30.10 55.71
CA HIS A 196 18.16 30.26 56.88
C HIS A 196 17.80 29.24 57.95
N THR A 197 18.81 28.62 58.56
CA THR A 197 18.76 28.29 59.99
C THR A 197 20.18 28.25 60.54
N GLN A 198 20.42 29.21 61.44
CA GLN A 198 21.41 29.32 62.53
C GLN A 198 22.89 29.49 62.17
#